data_AF-A0A916JLS2-F1
#
_entry.id   AF-A0A916JLS2-F1
#
_cell.length_a   1.000
_cell.length_b   1.000
_cell.length_c   1.000
_cell.angle_alpha   90.00
_cell.angle_beta   90.00
_cell.angle_gamma   90.00
#
_symmetry.space_group_name_H-M   'P 1'
#
loop_
_entity.id
_entity.type
_entity.pdbx_description
1 polymer ?
#
loop_
_entity_poly.entity_id
_entity_poly.type
_entity_poly.pdbx_seq_one_letter_code
_entity_poly.pdbx_strand_id
1 'polypeptide(L)' 'MKKVRLSLMAAAAVLVFAASSCNKSECHECHYDGPNGEVELGEKCDDELESLEANGYEENGTVYTVHCHEH' A
#
# COMPACT_ATOMS: atom_id res chain seq x y z
N MET A 1 26.87 -48.87 -10.42
CA MET A 1 25.72 -48.06 -10.86
C MET A 1 25.69 -46.78 -10.05
N LYS A 2 26.10 -45.70 -10.71
CA LYS A 2 26.21 -44.34 -10.18
C LYS A 2 24.84 -43.66 -10.38
N LYS A 3 24.53 -42.63 -9.58
CA LYS A 3 23.45 -41.63 -9.82
C LYS A 3 22.05 -41.93 -9.26
N VAL A 4 21.87 -42.38 -8.02
CA VAL A 4 20.52 -42.35 -7.41
C VAL A 4 20.56 -42.05 -5.91
N ARG A 5 21.27 -40.99 -5.47
CA ARG A 5 21.18 -40.50 -4.07
C ARG A 5 21.47 -39.00 -3.95
N LEU A 6 20.94 -38.17 -4.85
CA LEU A 6 21.15 -36.72 -4.71
C LEU A 6 20.10 -35.92 -5.50
N SER A 7 18.83 -35.99 -5.14
CA SER A 7 17.84 -35.04 -5.69
C SER A 7 16.53 -34.89 -4.91
N LEU A 8 16.51 -35.22 -3.61
CA LEU A 8 15.30 -35.05 -2.77
C LEU A 8 15.41 -33.93 -1.72
N MET A 9 16.33 -32.96 -1.91
CA MET A 9 16.49 -31.83 -0.97
C MET A 9 16.55 -30.47 -1.69
N ALA A 10 15.67 -30.23 -2.66
CA ALA A 10 15.56 -28.94 -3.34
C ALA A 10 14.11 -28.41 -3.40
N ALA A 11 13.23 -28.87 -2.51
CA ALA A 11 11.81 -28.46 -2.47
C ALA A 11 11.43 -27.67 -1.21
N ALA A 12 12.39 -27.10 -0.47
CA ALA A 12 12.13 -26.43 0.81
C ALA A 12 12.38 -24.90 0.82
N ALA A 13 12.81 -24.30 -0.30
CA ALA A 13 13.27 -22.90 -0.30
C ALA A 13 12.29 -21.88 -0.91
N VAL A 14 11.10 -22.28 -1.37
CA VAL A 14 10.18 -21.38 -2.12
C VAL A 14 9.04 -20.84 -1.24
N LEU A 15 8.90 -21.26 0.01
CA LEU A 15 7.76 -20.89 0.86
C LEU A 15 7.97 -19.66 1.75
N VAL A 16 9.12 -18.99 1.71
CA VAL A 16 9.43 -17.88 2.65
C VAL A 16 9.08 -16.49 2.10
N PHE A 17 8.69 -16.36 0.82
CA PHE A 17 8.38 -15.06 0.20
C PHE A 17 6.88 -14.74 0.06
N ALA A 18 5.98 -15.65 0.46
CA ALA A 18 4.53 -15.45 0.32
C ALA A 18 3.84 -14.89 1.58
N ALA A 19 4.56 -14.74 2.70
CA ALA A 19 3.98 -14.29 3.97
C ALA A 19 3.97 -12.76 4.15
N SER A 20 4.60 -11.98 3.27
CA SER A 20 4.64 -10.51 3.37
C SER A 20 3.42 -9.80 2.74
N SER A 21 2.43 -10.53 2.22
CA SER A 21 1.18 -9.94 1.67
C SER A 21 -0.06 -10.13 2.56
N CYS A 22 0.11 -10.53 3.83
CA CYS A 22 -1.01 -10.77 4.75
C CYS A 22 -1.00 -9.84 5.97
N ASN A 23 -0.56 -8.60 5.81
CA ASN A 23 -1.19 -7.49 6.51
C ASN A 23 -1.81 -6.65 5.39
N LYS A 24 -3.09 -6.86 5.11
CA LYS A 24 -3.82 -6.05 4.13
C LYS A 24 -4.03 -4.71 4.80
N SER A 25 -3.00 -3.89 4.77
CA SER A 25 -3.15 -2.45 4.87
C SER A 25 -4.32 -2.05 3.97
N GLU A 26 -5.34 -1.44 4.55
CA GLU A 26 -6.44 -0.85 3.78
C GLU A 26 -5.87 0.36 3.04
N CYS A 27 -5.45 0.10 1.81
CA CYS A 27 -4.86 1.10 0.95
C CYS A 27 -5.92 1.59 -0.02
N HIS A 28 -6.09 2.91 -0.08
CA HIS A 28 -7.02 3.54 -1.01
C HIS A 28 -6.37 4.72 -1.72
N GLU A 29 -6.86 5.03 -2.91
CA GLU A 29 -6.41 6.17 -3.71
C GLU A 29 -6.98 7.46 -3.12
N CYS A 30 -6.09 8.38 -2.75
CA CYS A 30 -6.46 9.66 -2.17
C CYS A 30 -6.35 10.79 -3.18
N HIS A 31 -7.27 11.75 -3.09
CA HIS A 31 -7.18 13.04 -3.76
C HIS A 31 -7.60 14.16 -2.80
N TYR A 32 -7.17 15.40 -3.08
CA TYR A 32 -7.67 16.57 -2.38
C TYR A 32 -8.35 17.56 -3.34
N ASP A 33 -9.33 18.31 -2.83
CA ASP A 33 -9.99 19.38 -3.58
C ASP A 33 -9.09 20.62 -3.68
N GLY A 34 -8.30 20.70 -4.75
CA GLY A 34 -7.45 21.85 -5.03
C GLY A 34 -8.22 23.03 -5.65
N PRO A 35 -7.58 24.21 -5.72
CA PRO A 35 -8.21 25.42 -6.30
C PRO A 35 -8.51 25.31 -7.80
N ASN A 36 -7.97 24.30 -8.48
CA ASN A 36 -8.17 24.04 -9.91
C ASN A 36 -8.90 22.71 -10.17
N GLY A 37 -9.42 22.05 -9.12
CA GLY A 37 -10.04 20.72 -9.19
C GLY A 37 -9.35 19.70 -8.28
N GLU A 38 -9.80 18.45 -8.36
CA GLU A 38 -9.26 17.32 -7.60
C GLU A 38 -7.81 17.03 -8.03
N VAL A 39 -6.92 16.89 -7.04
CA VAL A 39 -5.51 16.56 -7.23
C VAL A 39 -5.20 15.23 -6.56
N GLU A 40 -4.78 14.27 -7.38
CA GLU A 40 -4.40 12.93 -6.97
C GLU A 40 -3.15 12.94 -6.06
N LEU A 41 -3.28 12.40 -4.85
CA LEU A 41 -2.19 12.17 -3.89
C LEU A 41 -1.61 10.75 -3.98
N GLY A 42 -2.27 9.87 -4.72
CA GLY A 42 -1.93 8.46 -4.89
C GLY A 42 -2.46 7.56 -3.78
N GLU A 43 -2.07 6.28 -3.82
CA GLU A 43 -2.51 5.26 -2.87
C GLU A 43 -1.85 5.44 -1.50
N LYS A 44 -2.67 5.58 -0.45
CA LYS A 44 -2.27 5.70 0.95
C LYS A 44 -2.86 4.57 1.77
N CYS A 45 -2.17 4.18 2.83
CA CYS A 45 -2.47 2.98 3.60
C CYS A 45 -2.52 3.27 5.10
N ASP A 46 -3.38 2.55 5.82
CA ASP A 46 -3.45 2.53 7.29
C ASP A 46 -3.46 3.94 7.91
N ASP A 47 -2.56 4.20 8.87
CA ASP A 47 -2.45 5.46 9.60
C ASP A 47 -2.23 6.69 8.68
N GLU A 48 -1.56 6.52 7.53
CA GLU A 48 -1.34 7.64 6.60
C GLU A 48 -2.65 8.05 5.92
N LEU A 49 -3.49 7.07 5.58
CA LEU A 49 -4.83 7.30 5.04
C LEU A 49 -5.70 8.00 6.10
N GLU A 50 -5.82 7.42 7.29
CA GLU A 50 -6.65 7.98 8.37
C GLU A 50 -6.19 9.39 8.76
N SER A 51 -4.87 9.62 8.80
CA SER A 51 -4.31 10.93 9.11
C SER A 51 -4.62 11.96 8.03
N LEU A 52 -4.55 11.59 6.76
CA LEU A 52 -4.84 12.51 5.66
C LEU A 52 -6.34 12.84 5.60
N GLU A 53 -7.23 11.86 5.80
CA GLU A 53 -8.67 12.13 5.87
C GLU A 53 -9.05 12.98 7.11
N ALA A 54 -8.38 12.79 8.24
CA ALA A 54 -8.67 13.53 9.48
C ALA A 54 -8.07 14.95 9.51
N ASN A 55 -6.87 15.13 8.98
CA ASN A 55 -6.12 16.40 9.07
C ASN A 55 -6.12 17.20 7.78
N GLY A 56 -6.43 16.57 6.63
CA GLY A 56 -6.30 17.17 5.31
C GLY A 56 -4.86 17.18 4.79
N TYR A 57 -4.69 17.77 3.60
CA TYR A 57 -3.39 17.93 2.95
C TYR A 57 -2.98 19.40 2.95
N GLU A 58 -1.84 19.73 3.57
CA GLU A 58 -1.32 21.09 3.58
C GLU A 58 -0.49 21.36 2.31
N GLU A 59 -0.92 22.33 1.52
CA GLU A 59 -0.16 22.84 0.39
C GLU A 59 -0.19 24.37 0.34
N ASN A 60 1.00 24.99 0.28
CA ASN A 60 1.19 26.45 0.30
C ASN A 60 0.50 27.15 1.49
N GLY A 61 0.46 26.50 2.66
CA GLY A 61 -0.15 27.05 3.88
C GLY A 61 -1.68 27.03 3.90
N THR A 62 -2.30 26.34 2.94
CA THR A 62 -3.73 26.04 2.94
C THR A 62 -3.92 24.54 3.18
N VAL A 63 -4.82 24.19 4.09
CA VAL A 63 -5.20 22.79 4.34
C VAL A 63 -6.40 22.46 3.47
N TYR A 64 -6.24 21.48 2.59
CA TYR A 64 -7.27 20.96 1.70
C TYR A 64 -7.90 19.70 2.27
N THR A 65 -9.20 19.53 2.04
CA THR A 65 -9.91 18.29 2.40
C THR A 65 -9.41 17.15 1.52
N VAL A 66 -9.09 16.01 2.14
CA VAL A 66 -8.67 14.80 1.43
C VAL A 66 -9.81 13.79 1.45
N HIS A 67 -9.97 13.11 0.31
CA HIS A 67 -10.89 12.00 0.10
C HIS A 67 -10.06 10.78 -0.29
N CYS A 68 -9.99 9.78 0.58
CA CYS A 68 -9.25 8.54 0.32
C CYS A 68 -10.17 7.36 0.02
N HIS A 69 -11.41 7.38 0.50
CA HIS A 69 -12.40 6.37 0.13
C HIS A 69 -13.30 6.89 -1.00
N GLU A 70 -13.45 6.12 -2.09
CA GLU A 70 -14.60 6.29 -2.99
C GLU A 70 -15.88 6.17 -2.15
N HIS A 71 -16.56 7.29 -1.90
CA HIS A 71 -17.74 7.37 -1.04
C HIS A 71 -19.01 7.57 -1.86
#